data_AF-A0A3Q8CXC5-F1
#
_entry.id   AF-A0A3Q8CXC5-F1
#
_cell.length_a   1.000
_cell.length_b   1.000
_cell.length_c   1.000
_cell.angle_alpha   90.00
_cell.angle_beta   90.00
_cell.angle_gamma   90.00
#
_symmetry.space_group_name_H-M   'P 1'
#
loop_
_entity.id
_entity.type
_entity.pdbx_description
1 polymer ?
#
loop_
_entity_poly.entity_id
_entity_poly.type
_entity_poly.pdbx_seq_one_letter_code
_entity_poly.pdbx_strand_id
1 'polypeptide(L)'
;MRVHITNIYGQSYKSTALIAQDMTAKIAKQLGFEEISIYNYPVDTDSESELSKRLDGIFAGFGNDDVLILQLPTWNGEKFDRKFINKVKGYTNSKLVIFIHDIIALMFESNRYLLPTIIDSLNQADVLILPSENMRKFLVRSGVKVNKILIQEMWDHLYNYPGWIEPPFKQQISFIGNPEKFDFVKKWPYSSVRLNLYAPKPTDFNPRIDYMDSQSDVSLMPLLQKNGGFGLVWGEESYWHEYMAHNTSYKLGTYLAAGIPVIVDQSNANAQVVQANNLGLVVSSLSEAVEKIQAMTKQEYSELQKSVRNFGELLRQGYFTKHVLIDAVFYLLQSPRMVRDYELKNTDNVAFRIKTIEETLDFIIENHACVSRFGDGETDIMRGKNIPYQTYNPELAQKLRNIISIQSNEDFVVCLSDVFEGQERYTDAANRFWREHLKQNQEFYNAVCNASWYGNTFISRPYMDLVDKSQSSRYFDKIKKLWQNQKILIVEGKNTCSGVGNDLFAGAQSIDRIICPAANAFDKIDQIKEAIIENAEDKLVLLMLGPTAKVIAADLASKGMWIVDIGHIDSEYEWFKMGANQKVKLAGKHTAEFNYDEEIVLERNEQLAKEIIIDLS
;
A
#
# COMPACT_ATOMS: atom_id res chain seq x y z
N MET A 1 -25.25 14.48 24.54
CA MET A 1 -24.35 13.58 23.79
C MET A 1 -23.43 12.90 24.77
N ARG A 2 -23.72 11.64 25.10
CA ARG A 2 -22.82 10.73 25.80
C ARG A 2 -22.06 9.90 24.76
N VAL A 3 -20.87 9.46 25.13
CA VAL A 3 -20.07 8.56 24.29
C VAL A 3 -20.04 7.20 24.97
N HIS A 4 -20.52 6.20 24.25
CA HIS A 4 -20.59 4.82 24.70
C HIS A 4 -19.54 3.99 23.97
N ILE A 5 -19.01 2.96 24.62
CA ILE A 5 -18.14 1.96 24.01
C ILE A 5 -18.62 0.56 24.36
N THR A 6 -18.67 -0.35 23.39
CA THR A 6 -19.08 -1.74 23.67
C THR A 6 -17.96 -2.51 24.36
N ASN A 7 -18.27 -3.47 25.23
CA ASN A 7 -17.27 -4.38 25.81
C ASN A 7 -17.83 -5.81 25.88
N ILE A 8 -17.09 -6.80 25.37
CA ILE A 8 -17.54 -8.20 25.38
C ILE A 8 -17.26 -8.90 26.71
N TYR A 9 -18.09 -9.88 27.05
CA TYR A 9 -17.97 -10.73 28.24
C TYR A 9 -18.35 -12.19 27.92
N GLY A 10 -18.12 -13.11 28.86
CA GLY A 10 -18.55 -14.51 28.72
C GLY A 10 -17.62 -15.41 27.90
N GLN A 11 -16.47 -14.89 27.45
CA GLN A 11 -15.40 -15.70 26.88
C GLN A 11 -14.44 -16.22 27.97
N SER A 12 -13.60 -17.20 27.60
CA SER A 12 -12.49 -17.64 28.45
C SER A 12 -11.61 -16.46 28.86
N TYR A 13 -11.14 -16.45 30.12
CA TYR A 13 -10.20 -15.43 30.62
C TYR A 13 -8.86 -15.41 29.87
N LYS A 14 -8.58 -16.44 29.06
CA LYS A 14 -7.40 -16.52 28.16
C LYS A 14 -7.68 -15.96 26.76
N SER A 15 -8.89 -15.49 26.47
CA SER A 15 -9.24 -14.95 25.14
C SER A 15 -8.57 -13.60 24.92
N THR A 16 -7.71 -13.51 23.91
CA THR A 16 -7.08 -12.24 23.51
C THR A 16 -8.13 -11.22 23.05
N ALA A 17 -9.22 -11.64 22.40
CA ALA A 17 -10.28 -10.74 21.98
C ALA A 17 -10.97 -10.08 23.18
N LEU A 18 -11.29 -10.87 24.22
CA LEU A 18 -11.86 -10.37 25.47
C LEU A 18 -10.90 -9.38 26.16
N ILE A 19 -9.63 -9.77 26.28
CA ILE A 19 -8.60 -8.95 26.93
C ILE A 19 -8.43 -7.60 26.20
N ALA A 20 -8.36 -7.61 24.87
CA ALA A 20 -8.17 -6.40 24.08
C ALA A 20 -9.38 -5.45 24.16
N GLN A 21 -10.62 -5.97 24.09
CA GLN A 21 -11.81 -5.13 24.21
C GLN A 21 -12.00 -4.58 25.63
N ASP A 22 -11.73 -5.39 26.65
CA ASP A 22 -11.81 -4.96 28.05
C ASP A 22 -10.76 -3.90 28.38
N MET A 23 -9.53 -4.05 27.87
CA MET A 23 -8.50 -3.01 27.99
C MET A 23 -8.95 -1.70 27.33
N THR A 24 -9.47 -1.77 26.12
CA THR A 24 -9.93 -0.61 25.36
C THR A 24 -11.08 0.10 26.09
N ALA A 25 -12.05 -0.66 26.61
CA ALA A 25 -13.15 -0.13 27.41
C ALA A 25 -12.68 0.49 28.74
N LYS A 26 -11.69 -0.10 29.42
CA LYS A 26 -11.06 0.48 30.61
C LYS A 26 -10.39 1.82 30.31
N ILE A 27 -9.70 1.94 29.17
CA ILE A 27 -9.08 3.19 28.73
C ILE A 27 -10.15 4.22 28.41
N ALA A 28 -11.18 3.84 27.67
CA ALA A 28 -12.32 4.69 27.34
C ALA A 28 -13.04 5.23 28.59
N LYS A 29 -13.17 4.41 29.64
CA LYS A 29 -13.71 4.83 30.93
C LYS A 29 -12.87 5.91 31.61
N GLN A 30 -11.54 5.88 31.45
CA GLN A 30 -10.67 6.97 31.94
C GLN A 30 -10.93 8.30 31.20
N LEU A 31 -11.44 8.24 29.97
CA LEU A 31 -11.86 9.40 29.17
C LEU A 31 -13.31 9.82 29.45
N GLY A 32 -14.02 9.14 30.36
CA GLY A 32 -15.41 9.42 30.70
C GLY A 32 -16.45 8.77 29.79
N PHE A 33 -16.07 7.77 28.98
CA PHE A 33 -17.02 7.05 28.14
C PHE A 33 -17.80 6.01 28.96
N GLU A 34 -19.05 5.77 28.59
CA GLU A 34 -19.95 4.80 29.22
C GLU A 34 -19.81 3.43 28.54
N GLU A 35 -19.84 2.35 29.31
CA GLU A 35 -19.71 0.99 28.76
C GLU A 35 -21.09 0.40 28.39
N ILE A 36 -21.17 -0.24 27.22
CA ILE A 36 -22.27 -1.12 26.83
C ILE A 36 -21.76 -2.56 26.80
N SER A 37 -22.13 -3.35 27.81
CA SER A 37 -21.67 -4.72 27.96
C SER A 37 -22.42 -5.69 27.01
N ILE A 38 -21.68 -6.57 26.34
CA ILE A 38 -22.19 -7.59 25.41
C ILE A 38 -21.74 -8.97 25.89
N TYR A 39 -22.67 -9.83 26.29
CA TYR A 39 -22.33 -11.20 26.67
C TYR A 39 -22.21 -12.09 25.42
N ASN A 40 -21.19 -12.94 25.38
CA ASN A 40 -21.02 -13.95 24.32
C ASN A 40 -21.94 -15.14 24.57
N TYR A 41 -22.83 -15.44 23.62
CA TYR A 41 -23.77 -16.56 23.72
C TYR A 41 -24.16 -17.10 22.34
N PRO A 42 -24.71 -18.33 22.26
CA PRO A 42 -25.20 -18.88 21.00
C PRO A 42 -26.46 -18.13 20.52
N VAL A 43 -26.29 -17.11 19.65
CA VAL A 43 -27.37 -16.21 19.22
C VAL A 43 -28.55 -16.95 18.57
N ASP A 44 -28.30 -18.09 17.93
CA ASP A 44 -29.34 -18.90 17.29
C ASP A 44 -30.35 -19.51 18.27
N THR A 45 -30.11 -19.43 19.59
CA THR A 45 -31.11 -19.81 20.60
C THR A 45 -32.18 -18.75 20.82
N ASP A 46 -31.95 -17.50 20.42
CA ASP A 46 -32.97 -16.44 20.48
C ASP A 46 -33.82 -16.45 19.21
N SER A 47 -35.15 -16.38 19.38
CA SER A 47 -36.04 -15.93 18.31
C SER A 47 -35.78 -14.47 17.95
N GLU A 48 -36.27 -14.02 16.79
CA GLU A 48 -36.12 -12.63 16.35
C GLU A 48 -36.67 -11.60 17.37
N SER A 49 -37.75 -11.95 18.07
CA SER A 49 -38.35 -11.11 19.13
C SER A 49 -37.51 -11.08 20.39
N GLU A 50 -36.95 -12.22 20.80
CA GLU A 50 -36.07 -12.32 21.97
C GLU A 50 -34.78 -11.55 21.75
N LEU A 51 -34.16 -11.70 20.58
CA LEU A 51 -32.96 -10.95 20.22
C LEU A 51 -33.24 -9.44 20.21
N SER A 52 -34.37 -9.01 19.64
CA SER A 52 -34.75 -7.59 19.67
C SER A 52 -34.89 -7.05 21.10
N LYS A 53 -35.58 -7.78 22.00
CA LYS A 53 -35.75 -7.38 23.41
C LYS A 53 -34.44 -7.42 24.19
N ARG A 54 -33.55 -8.36 23.88
CA ARG A 54 -32.20 -8.40 24.46
C ARG A 54 -31.42 -7.16 24.06
N LEU A 55 -31.46 -6.77 22.78
CA LEU A 55 -30.85 -5.53 22.31
C LEU A 55 -31.49 -4.31 23.00
N ASP A 56 -32.81 -4.26 23.22
CA ASP A 56 -33.44 -3.19 24.01
C ASP A 56 -32.85 -3.09 25.42
N GLY A 57 -32.61 -4.22 26.08
CA GLY A 57 -31.97 -4.27 27.39
C GLY A 57 -30.51 -3.79 27.36
N ILE A 58 -29.73 -4.19 26.35
CA ILE A 58 -28.33 -3.77 26.17
C ILE A 58 -28.25 -2.26 25.93
N PHE A 59 -29.17 -1.70 25.13
CA PHE A 59 -29.23 -0.28 24.79
C PHE A 59 -30.06 0.56 25.78
N ALA A 60 -30.43 0.04 26.95
CA ALA A 60 -31.25 0.78 27.93
C ALA A 60 -30.63 2.12 28.36
N GLY A 61 -29.29 2.22 28.33
CA GLY A 61 -28.54 3.44 28.61
C GLY A 61 -28.31 4.37 27.42
N PHE A 62 -28.57 3.93 26.18
CA PHE A 62 -28.26 4.66 24.94
C PHE A 62 -29.49 5.43 24.42
N GLY A 63 -29.28 6.68 24.00
CA GLY A 63 -30.37 7.57 23.57
C GLY A 63 -30.14 8.27 22.23
N ASN A 64 -31.08 9.13 21.87
CA ASN A 64 -30.92 10.04 20.74
C ASN A 64 -29.70 10.97 20.97
N ASP A 65 -29.06 11.39 19.87
CA ASP A 65 -27.87 12.26 19.88
C ASP A 65 -26.64 11.70 20.64
N ASP A 66 -26.63 10.42 21.01
CA ASP A 66 -25.47 9.75 21.61
C ASP A 66 -24.53 9.18 20.53
N VAL A 67 -23.27 8.96 20.93
CA VAL A 67 -22.23 8.33 20.11
C VAL A 67 -21.99 6.93 20.62
N LEU A 68 -21.92 5.95 19.72
CA LEU A 68 -21.43 4.61 20.03
C LEU A 68 -20.09 4.35 19.34
N ILE A 69 -19.12 3.86 20.09
CA ILE A 69 -17.91 3.21 19.60
C ILE A 69 -18.10 1.70 19.72
N LEU A 70 -18.38 1.05 18.58
CA LEU A 70 -18.62 -0.38 18.49
C LEU A 70 -17.30 -1.11 18.22
N GLN A 71 -16.79 -1.81 19.23
CA GLN A 71 -15.66 -2.72 19.10
C GLN A 71 -16.11 -3.99 18.37
N LEU A 72 -15.58 -4.24 17.16
CA LEU A 72 -15.92 -5.41 16.34
C LEU A 72 -14.75 -6.39 16.16
N PRO A 73 -15.04 -7.69 16.05
CA PRO A 73 -16.38 -8.30 16.11
C PRO A 73 -16.88 -8.46 17.54
N THR A 74 -18.20 -8.61 17.75
CA THR A 74 -18.74 -8.96 19.08
C THR A 74 -18.54 -10.44 19.43
N TRP A 75 -18.12 -11.25 18.44
CA TRP A 75 -18.00 -12.71 18.50
C TRP A 75 -19.32 -13.49 18.69
N ASN A 76 -20.46 -12.80 18.57
CA ASN A 76 -21.80 -13.40 18.53
C ASN A 76 -22.28 -13.71 17.10
N GLY A 77 -21.39 -13.58 16.10
CA GLY A 77 -21.67 -13.85 14.69
C GLY A 77 -22.20 -12.64 13.91
N GLU A 78 -22.07 -12.69 12.58
CA GLU A 78 -22.41 -11.58 11.68
C GLU A 78 -23.86 -11.10 11.87
N LYS A 79 -24.80 -12.04 12.06
CA LYS A 79 -26.22 -11.72 12.28
C LYS A 79 -26.42 -10.80 13.48
N PHE A 80 -25.69 -11.04 14.56
CA PHE A 80 -25.76 -10.21 15.77
C PHE A 80 -25.14 -8.83 15.51
N ASP A 81 -23.93 -8.79 14.95
CA ASP A 81 -23.22 -7.53 14.64
C ASP A 81 -24.08 -6.61 13.77
N ARG A 82 -24.69 -7.14 12.71
CA ARG A 82 -25.58 -6.40 11.81
C ARG A 82 -26.83 -5.88 12.52
N LYS A 83 -27.47 -6.71 13.35
CA LYS A 83 -28.65 -6.28 14.14
C LYS A 83 -28.29 -5.24 15.19
N PHE A 84 -27.11 -5.35 15.79
CA PHE A 84 -26.59 -4.38 16.75
C PHE A 84 -26.37 -3.02 16.08
N ILE A 85 -25.71 -2.98 14.93
CA ILE A 85 -25.52 -1.76 14.12
C ILE A 85 -26.87 -1.15 13.73
N ASN A 86 -27.79 -1.95 13.19
CA ASN A 86 -29.12 -1.48 12.80
C ASN A 86 -29.89 -0.89 13.99
N LYS A 87 -29.71 -1.43 15.20
CA LYS A 87 -30.34 -0.92 16.43
C LYS A 87 -29.85 0.50 16.74
N VAL A 88 -28.55 0.75 16.62
CA VAL A 88 -27.94 2.08 16.81
C VAL A 88 -28.53 3.08 15.81
N LYS A 89 -28.57 2.73 14.53
CA LYS A 89 -29.09 3.61 13.47
C LYS A 89 -30.59 3.91 13.60
N GLY A 90 -31.32 3.18 14.44
CA GLY A 90 -32.72 3.47 14.77
C GLY A 90 -32.91 4.68 15.69
N TYR A 91 -31.87 5.12 16.41
CA TYR A 91 -31.93 6.31 17.27
C TYR A 91 -31.66 7.59 16.47
N THR A 92 -32.45 8.63 16.77
CA THR A 92 -32.37 9.91 16.06
C THR A 92 -31.01 10.57 16.30
N ASN A 93 -30.37 11.04 15.23
CA ASN A 93 -29.06 11.70 15.24
C ASN A 93 -27.92 10.92 15.92
N SER A 94 -28.08 9.62 16.18
CA SER A 94 -27.02 8.78 16.72
C SER A 94 -25.79 8.77 15.79
N LYS A 95 -24.61 8.64 16.39
CA LYS A 95 -23.34 8.49 15.65
C LYS A 95 -22.71 7.14 15.93
N LEU A 96 -22.15 6.52 14.89
CA LEU A 96 -21.52 5.23 14.98
C LEU A 96 -20.05 5.31 14.56
N VAL A 97 -19.16 5.05 15.50
CA VAL A 97 -17.76 4.70 15.23
C VAL A 97 -17.68 3.18 15.28
N ILE A 98 -17.10 2.55 14.26
CA ILE A 98 -16.77 1.13 14.32
C ILE A 98 -15.26 1.00 14.52
N PHE A 99 -14.85 0.36 15.62
CA PHE A 99 -13.46 0.04 15.93
C PHE A 99 -13.19 -1.43 15.63
N ILE A 100 -12.47 -1.69 14.53
CA ILE A 100 -12.13 -3.03 14.08
C ILE A 100 -10.92 -3.56 14.84
N HIS A 101 -11.14 -4.60 15.64
CA HIS A 101 -10.08 -5.39 16.29
C HIS A 101 -9.65 -6.56 15.40
N ASP A 102 -10.63 -7.21 14.76
CA ASP A 102 -10.42 -8.33 13.86
C ASP A 102 -11.46 -8.32 12.74
N ILE A 103 -11.15 -8.98 11.61
CA ILE A 103 -12.12 -9.25 10.54
C ILE A 103 -12.19 -10.75 10.34
N ILE A 104 -13.27 -11.37 10.80
CA ILE A 104 -13.46 -12.83 10.80
C ILE A 104 -13.26 -13.43 9.40
N ALA A 105 -13.72 -12.73 8.35
CA ALA A 105 -13.56 -13.14 6.96
C ALA A 105 -12.10 -13.19 6.48
N LEU A 106 -11.19 -12.45 7.11
CA LEU A 106 -9.75 -12.48 6.82
C LEU A 106 -8.98 -13.39 7.79
N MET A 107 -9.54 -13.70 8.96
CA MET A 107 -8.93 -14.63 9.91
C MET A 107 -9.05 -16.10 9.48
N PHE A 108 -10.18 -16.45 8.84
CA PHE A 108 -10.48 -17.83 8.44
C PHE A 108 -10.94 -17.85 6.99
N GLU A 109 -10.27 -18.63 6.15
CA GLU A 109 -10.56 -18.74 4.71
C GLU A 109 -12.00 -19.19 4.46
N SER A 110 -12.49 -20.15 5.26
CA SER A 110 -13.87 -20.63 5.20
C SER A 110 -14.92 -19.54 5.42
N ASN A 111 -14.54 -18.40 6.00
CA ASN A 111 -15.42 -17.25 6.26
C ASN A 111 -15.25 -16.11 5.26
N ARG A 112 -14.42 -16.26 4.22
CA ARG A 112 -14.17 -15.19 3.23
C ARG A 112 -15.46 -14.73 2.54
N TYR A 113 -16.44 -15.62 2.39
CA TYR A 113 -17.76 -15.31 1.83
C TYR A 113 -18.56 -14.26 2.63
N LEU A 114 -18.24 -14.03 3.91
CA LEU A 114 -18.88 -13.01 4.74
C LEU A 114 -18.38 -11.60 4.43
N LEU A 115 -17.29 -11.45 3.67
CA LEU A 115 -16.66 -10.15 3.44
C LEU A 115 -17.63 -9.10 2.87
N PRO A 116 -18.45 -9.37 1.83
CA PRO A 116 -19.40 -8.37 1.31
C PRO A 116 -20.38 -7.86 2.38
N THR A 117 -20.94 -8.76 3.19
CA THR A 117 -21.89 -8.40 4.25
C THR A 117 -21.22 -7.61 5.38
N ILE A 118 -19.95 -7.94 5.68
CA ILE A 118 -19.13 -7.15 6.60
C ILE A 118 -18.92 -5.74 6.01
N ILE A 119 -18.53 -5.62 4.74
CA ILE A 119 -18.36 -4.32 4.07
C ILE A 119 -19.64 -3.48 4.13
N ASP A 120 -20.81 -4.07 3.88
CA ASP A 120 -22.10 -3.39 3.98
C ASP A 120 -22.36 -2.87 5.41
N SER A 121 -22.00 -3.66 6.42
CA SER A 121 -22.10 -3.25 7.83
C SER A 121 -21.13 -2.12 8.17
N LEU A 122 -19.88 -2.18 7.69
CA LEU A 122 -18.88 -1.13 7.89
C LEU A 122 -19.32 0.20 7.25
N ASN A 123 -19.97 0.14 6.09
CA ASN A 123 -20.48 1.31 5.37
C ASN A 123 -21.60 2.06 6.10
N GLN A 124 -22.13 1.54 7.21
CA GLN A 124 -23.11 2.24 8.05
C GLN A 124 -22.47 3.16 9.09
N ALA A 125 -21.14 3.07 9.28
CA ALA A 125 -20.40 3.87 10.23
C ALA A 125 -20.24 5.34 9.77
N ASP A 126 -20.22 6.25 10.74
CA ASP A 126 -19.80 7.63 10.53
C ASP A 126 -18.27 7.77 10.56
N VAL A 127 -17.57 6.92 11.32
CA VAL A 127 -16.10 6.83 11.41
C VAL A 127 -15.66 5.37 11.55
N LEU A 128 -14.59 4.97 10.87
CA LEU A 128 -13.92 3.68 11.09
C LEU A 128 -12.59 3.89 11.82
N ILE A 129 -12.31 3.04 12.81
CA ILE A 129 -10.97 2.85 13.37
C ILE A 129 -10.47 1.49 12.90
N LEU A 130 -9.36 1.47 12.16
CA LEU A 130 -8.78 0.27 11.56
C LEU A 130 -7.40 -0.02 12.16
N PRO A 131 -6.98 -1.30 12.23
CA PRO A 131 -5.70 -1.67 12.86
C PRO A 131 -4.48 -1.09 12.15
N SER A 132 -4.51 -1.02 10.80
CA SER A 132 -3.37 -0.59 9.99
C SER A 132 -3.79 0.09 8.68
N GLU A 133 -2.83 0.79 8.07
CA GLU A 133 -2.96 1.35 6.74
C GLU A 133 -3.22 0.27 5.67
N ASN A 134 -2.59 -0.90 5.81
CA ASN A 134 -2.82 -2.03 4.91
C ASN A 134 -4.26 -2.54 5.00
N MET A 135 -4.85 -2.57 6.19
CA MET A 135 -6.28 -2.90 6.36
C MET A 135 -7.16 -1.86 5.69
N ARG A 136 -6.86 -0.56 5.84
CA ARG A 136 -7.59 0.51 5.15
C ARG A 136 -7.60 0.30 3.64
N LYS A 137 -6.42 0.12 3.05
CA LYS A 137 -6.28 -0.11 1.60
C LYS A 137 -7.08 -1.33 1.15
N PHE A 138 -6.99 -2.44 1.88
CA PHE A 138 -7.73 -3.66 1.56
C PHE A 138 -9.25 -3.43 1.60
N LEU A 139 -9.77 -2.81 2.65
CA LEU A 139 -11.21 -2.61 2.82
C LEU A 139 -11.79 -1.59 1.84
N VAL A 140 -11.05 -0.51 1.54
CA VAL A 140 -11.47 0.47 0.52
C VAL A 140 -11.54 -0.19 -0.86
N ARG A 141 -10.54 -1.00 -1.24
CA ARG A 141 -10.59 -1.80 -2.47
C ARG A 141 -11.75 -2.78 -2.51
N SER A 142 -12.11 -3.33 -1.34
CA SER A 142 -13.20 -4.29 -1.19
C SER A 142 -14.59 -3.65 -1.13
N GLY A 143 -14.69 -2.31 -1.12
CA GLY A 143 -15.97 -1.59 -1.23
C GLY A 143 -16.37 -0.74 -0.02
N VAL A 144 -15.47 -0.49 0.94
CA VAL A 144 -15.71 0.53 1.99
C VAL A 144 -15.72 1.93 1.37
N LYS A 145 -16.76 2.70 1.70
CA LYS A 145 -17.05 4.06 1.22
C LYS A 145 -17.01 5.10 2.34
N VAL A 146 -16.68 4.70 3.57
CA VAL A 146 -16.57 5.62 4.71
C VAL A 146 -15.32 6.49 4.51
N ASN A 147 -15.51 7.81 4.42
CA ASN A 147 -14.42 8.75 4.15
C ASN A 147 -13.61 9.12 5.40
N LYS A 148 -14.14 8.85 6.61
CA LYS A 148 -13.49 9.16 7.89
C LYS A 148 -12.90 7.88 8.47
N ILE A 149 -11.60 7.69 8.28
CA ILE A 149 -10.88 6.49 8.74
C ILE A 149 -9.68 6.90 9.57
N LEU A 150 -9.58 6.35 10.77
CA LEU A 150 -8.44 6.47 11.68
C LEU A 150 -7.69 5.15 11.76
N ILE A 151 -6.39 5.21 12.01
CA ILE A 151 -5.52 4.04 12.16
C ILE A 151 -5.11 3.90 13.62
N GLN A 152 -5.34 2.72 14.19
CA GLN A 152 -4.95 2.38 15.56
C GLN A 152 -3.43 2.28 15.71
N GLU A 153 -2.75 1.73 14.70
CA GLU A 153 -1.29 1.56 14.59
C GLU A 153 -0.69 0.52 15.55
N MET A 154 -1.05 0.53 16.84
CA MET A 154 -0.46 -0.33 17.87
C MET A 154 -1.48 -0.72 18.96
N TRP A 155 -1.35 -1.94 19.49
CA TRP A 155 -2.06 -2.32 20.72
C TRP A 155 -1.29 -1.79 21.94
N ASP A 156 -2.00 -1.07 22.81
CA ASP A 156 -1.51 -0.80 24.15
C ASP A 156 -1.45 -2.09 25.00
N HIS A 157 -0.77 -2.02 26.14
CA HIS A 157 -0.81 -3.07 27.14
C HIS A 157 -0.69 -2.42 28.52
N LEU A 158 -1.83 -2.12 29.14
CA LEU A 158 -1.88 -1.40 30.41
C LEU A 158 -1.10 -2.15 31.48
N TYR A 159 -0.08 -1.50 32.03
CA TYR A 159 0.73 -2.13 33.05
C TYR A 159 1.38 -1.14 34.00
N ASN A 160 1.01 -1.25 35.28
CA ASN A 160 1.56 -0.44 36.36
C ASN A 160 2.57 -1.27 37.17
N TYR A 161 3.84 -0.84 37.16
CA TYR A 161 4.95 -1.59 37.73
C TYR A 161 5.46 -0.96 39.03
N PRO A 162 5.44 -1.68 40.16
CA PRO A 162 6.10 -1.20 41.38
C PRO A 162 7.63 -1.43 41.38
N GLY A 163 8.19 -2.17 40.43
CA GLY A 163 9.63 -2.44 40.35
C GLY A 163 10.08 -2.86 38.95
N TRP A 164 10.51 -1.90 38.14
CA TRP A 164 11.05 -2.14 36.79
C TRP A 164 12.34 -2.95 36.85
N ILE A 165 12.38 -4.08 36.14
CA ILE A 165 13.59 -4.85 35.90
C ILE A 165 13.98 -4.65 34.44
N GLU A 166 15.14 -4.02 34.21
CA GLU A 166 15.70 -3.88 32.87
C GLU A 166 15.98 -5.29 32.31
N PRO A 167 15.35 -5.70 31.20
CA PRO A 167 15.52 -7.06 30.70
C PRO A 167 16.98 -7.35 30.33
N PRO A 168 17.53 -8.55 30.55
CA PRO A 168 18.90 -8.83 30.15
C PRO A 168 19.01 -9.15 28.65
N PHE A 169 20.13 -8.79 28.01
CA PHE A 169 20.47 -9.35 26.70
C PHE A 169 20.74 -10.85 26.83
N LYS A 170 19.91 -11.65 26.15
CA LYS A 170 20.10 -13.10 25.98
C LYS A 170 19.80 -13.47 24.54
N GLN A 171 20.58 -14.38 23.97
CA GLN A 171 20.36 -14.94 22.63
C GLN A 171 19.24 -15.98 22.67
N GLN A 172 18.03 -15.51 22.94
CA GLN A 172 16.83 -16.32 23.06
C GLN A 172 15.61 -15.53 22.57
N ILE A 173 14.57 -16.27 22.21
CA ILE A 173 13.32 -15.73 21.70
C ILE A 173 12.17 -16.20 22.58
N SER A 174 11.25 -15.31 22.93
CA SER A 174 10.02 -15.59 23.67
C SER A 174 8.83 -15.59 22.72
N PHE A 175 8.01 -16.64 22.74
CA PHE A 175 6.80 -16.76 21.94
C PHE A 175 5.55 -17.02 22.79
N ILE A 176 4.60 -16.08 22.78
CA ILE A 176 3.33 -16.14 23.53
C ILE A 176 2.17 -16.57 22.61
N GLY A 177 2.28 -17.74 21.98
CA GLY A 177 1.27 -18.25 21.05
C GLY A 177 0.83 -19.68 21.35
N ASN A 178 -0.36 -20.05 20.89
CA ASN A 178 -0.87 -21.41 20.97
C ASN A 178 -0.10 -22.32 19.99
N PRO A 179 0.66 -23.33 20.45
CA PRO A 179 1.42 -24.20 19.57
C PRO A 179 0.57 -24.94 18.53
N GLU A 180 -0.72 -25.16 18.79
CA GLU A 180 -1.62 -25.79 17.81
C GLU A 180 -1.92 -24.91 16.59
N LYS A 181 -1.68 -23.59 16.70
CA LYS A 181 -1.86 -22.64 15.59
C LYS A 181 -0.56 -22.35 14.83
N PHE A 182 0.59 -22.65 15.42
CA PHE A 182 1.89 -22.16 14.94
C PHE A 182 2.88 -23.31 14.83
N ASP A 183 2.79 -24.10 13.76
CA ASP A 183 3.59 -25.32 13.59
C ASP A 183 5.12 -25.10 13.61
N PHE A 184 5.59 -23.90 13.27
CA PHE A 184 7.01 -23.53 13.36
C PHE A 184 7.59 -23.73 14.76
N VAL A 185 6.77 -23.54 15.81
CA VAL A 185 7.24 -23.73 17.18
C VAL A 185 7.53 -25.20 17.43
N LYS A 186 6.72 -26.12 16.91
CA LYS A 186 6.92 -27.57 17.08
C LYS A 186 8.25 -28.02 16.45
N LYS A 187 8.65 -27.36 15.35
CA LYS A 187 9.80 -27.73 14.52
C LYS A 187 11.05 -26.87 14.76
N TRP A 188 11.10 -26.06 15.82
CA TRP A 188 12.19 -25.10 16.07
C TRP A 188 13.59 -25.71 15.84
N PRO A 189 14.29 -25.34 14.74
CA PRO A 189 15.47 -26.08 14.29
C PRO A 189 16.78 -25.48 14.84
N TYR A 190 16.74 -24.31 15.46
CA TYR A 190 17.93 -23.54 15.80
C TYR A 190 18.47 -23.94 17.19
N SER A 191 19.73 -24.38 17.23
CA SER A 191 20.42 -24.75 18.48
C SER A 191 21.11 -23.58 19.17
N SER A 192 21.44 -22.53 18.42
CA SER A 192 22.15 -21.35 18.89
C SER A 192 21.26 -20.32 19.60
N VAL A 193 19.97 -20.33 19.31
CA VAL A 193 18.97 -19.42 19.90
C VAL A 193 17.81 -20.27 20.43
N ARG A 194 17.64 -20.29 21.76
CA ARG A 194 16.57 -21.04 22.42
C ARG A 194 15.22 -20.34 22.25
N LEU A 195 14.15 -21.13 22.18
CA LEU A 195 12.77 -20.64 22.16
C LEU A 195 12.11 -20.86 23.52
N ASN A 196 11.73 -19.78 24.20
CA ASN A 196 10.87 -19.81 25.38
C ASN A 196 9.41 -19.79 24.93
N LEU A 197 8.72 -20.93 25.06
CA LEU A 197 7.34 -21.10 24.63
C LEU A 197 6.42 -21.07 25.86
N TYR A 198 5.49 -20.11 25.89
CA TYR A 198 4.54 -19.93 27.00
C TYR A 198 3.27 -20.77 26.80
N ALA A 199 3.48 -22.08 26.71
CA ALA A 199 2.44 -23.08 26.53
C ALA A 199 2.77 -24.35 27.33
N PRO A 200 1.77 -25.20 27.64
CA PRO A 200 2.00 -26.46 28.31
C PRO A 200 3.00 -27.33 27.53
N LYS A 201 3.84 -28.05 28.26
CA LYS A 201 4.80 -28.97 27.65
C LYS A 201 4.08 -30.20 27.05
N PRO A 202 4.24 -30.51 25.75
CA PRO A 202 3.66 -31.69 25.13
C PRO A 202 4.43 -32.96 25.51
N THR A 203 3.84 -34.12 25.24
CA THR A 203 4.48 -35.43 25.47
C THR A 203 5.69 -35.64 24.55
N ASP A 204 5.53 -35.34 23.26
CA ASP A 204 6.61 -35.30 22.27
C ASP A 204 7.15 -33.87 22.17
N PHE A 205 8.21 -33.57 22.92
CA PHE A 205 8.73 -32.21 23.06
C PHE A 205 10.07 -32.02 22.35
N ASN A 206 10.21 -30.88 21.68
CA ASN A 206 11.50 -30.44 21.15
C ASN A 206 12.41 -29.95 22.30
N PRO A 207 13.61 -30.53 22.51
CA PRO A 207 14.52 -30.17 23.61
C PRO A 207 15.19 -28.79 23.45
N ARG A 208 15.05 -28.16 22.28
CA ARG A 208 15.54 -26.80 22.00
C ARG A 208 14.56 -25.70 22.44
N ILE A 209 13.42 -26.12 23.01
CA ILE A 209 12.35 -25.25 23.48
C ILE A 209 12.26 -25.36 24.99
N ASP A 210 12.21 -24.21 25.65
CA ASP A 210 11.93 -24.09 27.07
C ASP A 210 10.44 -23.80 27.24
N TYR A 211 9.69 -24.79 27.70
CA TYR A 211 8.24 -24.70 27.92
C TYR A 211 7.97 -24.05 29.29
N MET A 212 7.32 -22.89 29.29
CA MET A 212 7.12 -22.02 30.46
C MET A 212 5.70 -22.10 31.06
N ASP A 213 4.87 -23.06 30.60
CA ASP A 213 3.43 -23.13 30.85
C ASP A 213 2.66 -21.87 30.43
N SER A 214 1.33 -21.96 30.39
CA SER A 214 0.49 -20.77 30.17
C SER A 214 0.47 -19.88 31.40
N GLN A 215 0.85 -18.62 31.23
CA GLN A 215 0.88 -17.62 32.30
C GLN A 215 -0.33 -16.68 32.24
N SER A 216 -0.79 -16.20 33.39
CA SER A 216 -1.66 -15.03 33.45
C SER A 216 -0.86 -13.78 33.10
N ASP A 217 -1.51 -12.70 32.69
CA ASP A 217 -0.83 -11.46 32.31
C ASP A 217 0.07 -10.91 33.43
N VAL A 218 -0.44 -10.93 34.68
CA VAL A 218 0.28 -10.49 35.88
C VAL A 218 1.59 -11.26 36.10
N SER A 219 1.62 -12.55 35.77
CA SER A 219 2.82 -13.39 35.89
C SER A 219 3.69 -13.35 34.64
N LEU A 220 3.09 -13.17 33.47
CA LEU A 220 3.77 -13.16 32.18
C LEU A 220 4.73 -11.97 32.08
N MET A 221 4.28 -10.78 32.46
CA MET A 221 5.08 -9.57 32.25
C MET A 221 6.40 -9.56 33.05
N PRO A 222 6.43 -9.87 34.37
CA PRO A 222 7.70 -10.02 35.10
C PRO A 222 8.57 -11.16 34.57
N LEU A 223 7.96 -12.22 34.06
CA LEU A 223 8.70 -13.34 33.48
C LEU A 223 9.38 -12.94 32.17
N LEU A 224 8.69 -12.21 31.28
CA LEU A 224 9.27 -11.64 30.06
C LEU A 224 10.44 -10.70 30.39
N GLN A 225 10.28 -9.83 31.39
CA GLN A 225 11.36 -8.96 31.87
C GLN A 225 12.58 -9.74 32.36
N LYS A 226 12.36 -10.69 33.27
CA LYS A 226 13.44 -11.51 33.83
C LYS A 226 14.13 -12.35 32.77
N ASN A 227 13.38 -12.84 31.80
CA ASN A 227 13.90 -13.66 30.72
C ASN A 227 14.74 -12.79 29.78
N GLY A 228 14.24 -11.65 29.31
CA GLY A 228 14.93 -10.83 28.32
C GLY A 228 15.10 -11.54 26.98
N GLY A 229 15.96 -11.00 26.12
CA GLY A 229 16.07 -11.41 24.72
C GLY A 229 15.00 -10.75 23.86
N PHE A 230 14.37 -11.50 22.95
CA PHE A 230 13.43 -10.94 21.98
C PHE A 230 12.03 -11.52 22.09
N GLY A 231 11.00 -10.73 21.80
CA GLY A 231 9.62 -11.21 21.62
C GLY A 231 9.32 -11.49 20.14
N LEU A 232 8.82 -12.67 19.81
CA LEU A 232 8.54 -13.05 18.42
C LEU A 232 7.07 -12.83 18.03
N VAL A 233 6.85 -12.09 16.95
CA VAL A 233 5.55 -11.92 16.31
C VAL A 233 5.65 -12.51 14.90
N TRP A 234 5.14 -13.74 14.73
CA TRP A 234 5.37 -14.53 13.54
C TRP A 234 4.17 -15.38 13.13
N GLY A 235 4.08 -15.68 11.85
CA GLY A 235 3.10 -16.59 11.24
C GLY A 235 3.63 -17.15 9.92
N GLU A 236 3.62 -18.48 9.75
CA GLU A 236 4.13 -19.15 8.54
C GLU A 236 3.03 -19.60 7.58
N GLU A 237 1.82 -19.88 8.07
CA GLU A 237 0.72 -20.31 7.22
C GLU A 237 0.30 -19.14 6.30
N SER A 238 0.25 -19.39 4.99
CA SER A 238 0.04 -18.35 3.96
C SER A 238 -1.17 -17.46 4.24
N TYR A 239 -2.30 -18.07 4.63
CA TYR A 239 -3.53 -17.32 4.92
C TYR A 239 -3.41 -16.47 6.19
N TRP A 240 -2.79 -17.01 7.24
CA TRP A 240 -2.54 -16.28 8.48
C TRP A 240 -1.49 -15.18 8.30
N HIS A 241 -0.52 -15.40 7.43
CA HIS A 241 0.49 -14.43 7.05
C HIS A 241 -0.14 -13.22 6.33
N GLU A 242 -1.04 -13.45 5.37
CA GLU A 242 -1.85 -12.37 4.76
C GLU A 242 -2.62 -11.59 5.83
N TYR A 243 -3.28 -12.28 6.77
CA TYR A 243 -4.00 -11.62 7.85
C TYR A 243 -3.10 -10.73 8.71
N MET A 244 -1.90 -11.21 9.07
CA MET A 244 -0.93 -10.47 9.87
C MET A 244 -0.31 -9.27 9.12
N ALA A 245 -0.35 -9.25 7.79
CA ALA A 245 0.03 -8.08 7.00
C ALA A 245 -1.00 -6.93 7.08
N HIS A 246 -2.24 -7.25 7.47
CA HIS A 246 -3.32 -6.27 7.63
C HIS A 246 -3.63 -5.93 9.10
N ASN A 247 -3.49 -6.87 10.04
CA ASN A 247 -3.88 -6.63 11.44
C ASN A 247 -2.69 -6.31 12.36
N THR A 248 -2.97 -5.59 13.45
CA THR A 248 -2.01 -5.27 14.51
C THR A 248 -2.00 -6.37 15.56
N SER A 249 -0.81 -6.88 15.89
CA SER A 249 -0.67 -8.01 16.83
C SER A 249 -0.68 -7.56 18.29
N TYR A 250 -1.61 -8.07 19.11
CA TYR A 250 -1.63 -7.77 20.55
C TYR A 250 -0.33 -8.18 21.25
N LYS A 251 0.32 -9.27 20.79
CA LYS A 251 1.57 -9.78 21.37
C LYS A 251 2.71 -8.78 21.27
N LEU A 252 2.72 -7.99 20.19
CA LEU A 252 3.72 -6.94 19.96
C LEU A 252 3.68 -5.92 21.11
N GLY A 253 2.48 -5.44 21.45
CA GLY A 253 2.25 -4.51 22.54
C GLY A 253 2.69 -5.09 23.89
N THR A 254 2.38 -6.37 24.15
CA THR A 254 2.81 -7.08 25.37
C THR A 254 4.33 -7.10 25.53
N TYR A 255 5.07 -7.47 24.47
CA TYR A 255 6.53 -7.54 24.53
C TYR A 255 7.19 -6.17 24.75
N LEU A 256 6.75 -5.16 24.01
CA LEU A 256 7.29 -3.81 24.13
C LEU A 256 6.94 -3.18 25.48
N ALA A 257 5.73 -3.41 26.00
CA ALA A 257 5.34 -2.98 27.34
C ALA A 257 6.16 -3.69 28.44
N ALA A 258 6.59 -4.94 28.20
CA ALA A 258 7.52 -5.67 29.05
C ALA A 258 8.98 -5.19 28.90
N GLY A 259 9.29 -4.30 27.96
CA GLY A 259 10.64 -3.75 27.79
C GLY A 259 11.57 -4.62 26.94
N ILE A 260 11.06 -5.63 26.25
CA ILE A 260 11.87 -6.50 25.39
C ILE A 260 11.72 -6.12 23.91
N PRO A 261 12.83 -6.00 23.15
CA PRO A 261 12.76 -5.80 21.70
C PRO A 261 12.04 -6.94 20.99
N VAL A 262 11.50 -6.67 19.81
CA VAL A 262 10.67 -7.62 19.06
C VAL A 262 11.33 -8.13 17.79
N ILE A 263 10.83 -9.23 17.25
CA ILE A 263 11.16 -9.74 15.92
C ILE A 263 9.84 -9.84 15.17
N VAL A 264 9.78 -9.18 14.01
CA VAL A 264 8.61 -9.17 13.13
C VAL A 264 9.02 -9.53 11.71
N ASP A 265 8.11 -10.19 11.00
CA ASP A 265 8.25 -10.39 9.56
C ASP A 265 8.14 -9.05 8.82
N GLN A 266 8.91 -8.86 7.75
CA GLN A 266 8.92 -7.64 6.94
C GLN A 266 7.56 -7.28 6.33
N SER A 267 6.70 -8.27 6.09
CA SER A 267 5.33 -8.05 5.59
C SER A 267 4.34 -7.65 6.69
N ASN A 268 4.72 -7.76 7.97
CA ASN A 268 3.81 -7.50 9.08
C ASN A 268 3.33 -6.05 9.09
N ALA A 269 2.05 -5.83 9.43
CA ALA A 269 1.46 -4.49 9.48
C ALA A 269 2.23 -3.49 10.38
N ASN A 270 2.96 -4.00 11.38
CA ASN A 270 3.72 -3.18 12.32
C ASN A 270 5.22 -3.08 11.99
N ALA A 271 5.69 -3.66 10.88
CA ALA A 271 7.12 -3.66 10.51
C ALA A 271 7.72 -2.25 10.44
N GLN A 272 7.02 -1.31 9.80
CA GLN A 272 7.47 0.08 9.67
C GLN A 272 7.60 0.77 11.03
N VAL A 273 6.64 0.57 11.94
CA VAL A 273 6.68 1.17 13.29
C VAL A 273 7.84 0.61 14.10
N VAL A 274 8.08 -0.71 14.00
CA VAL A 274 9.21 -1.37 14.65
C VAL A 274 10.54 -0.82 14.14
N GLN A 275 10.69 -0.65 12.82
CA GLN A 275 11.91 -0.12 12.23
C GLN A 275 12.13 1.36 12.56
N ALA A 276 11.11 2.21 12.37
CA ALA A 276 11.20 3.66 12.54
C ALA A 276 11.51 4.08 13.98
N ASN A 277 11.04 3.30 14.96
CA ASN A 277 11.25 3.57 16.38
C ASN A 277 12.35 2.69 17.02
N ASN A 278 13.12 1.95 16.21
CA ASN A 278 14.21 1.09 16.66
C ASN A 278 13.76 0.09 17.77
N LEU A 279 12.62 -0.58 17.57
CA LEU A 279 11.97 -1.42 18.57
C LEU A 279 12.35 -2.90 18.49
N GLY A 280 13.14 -3.28 17.48
CA GLY A 280 13.44 -4.68 17.22
C GLY A 280 14.01 -4.96 15.84
N LEU A 281 13.92 -6.23 15.44
CA LEU A 281 14.38 -6.73 14.15
C LEU A 281 13.20 -6.92 13.20
N VAL A 282 13.31 -6.32 12.02
CA VAL A 282 12.46 -6.62 10.86
C VAL A 282 13.25 -7.54 9.94
N VAL A 283 12.69 -8.71 9.62
CA VAL A 283 13.37 -9.78 8.88
C VAL A 283 12.43 -10.46 7.89
N SER A 284 13.02 -11.13 6.90
CA SER A 284 12.31 -11.93 5.90
C SER A 284 12.17 -13.41 6.27
N SER A 285 12.92 -13.89 7.28
CA SER A 285 12.87 -15.29 7.73
C SER A 285 13.34 -15.46 9.18
N LEU A 286 12.95 -16.57 9.81
CA LEU A 286 13.46 -16.96 11.14
C LEU A 286 14.97 -17.22 11.14
N SER A 287 15.53 -17.72 10.04
CA SER A 287 16.97 -17.94 9.91
C SER A 287 17.73 -16.61 9.96
N GLU A 288 17.25 -15.60 9.24
CA GLU A 288 17.81 -14.25 9.27
C GLU A 288 17.72 -13.64 10.69
N ALA A 289 16.60 -13.85 11.40
CA ALA A 289 16.48 -13.42 12.80
C ALA A 289 17.55 -14.05 13.69
N VAL A 290 17.77 -15.36 13.55
CA VAL A 290 18.76 -16.11 14.33
C VAL A 290 20.17 -15.60 14.02
N GLU A 291 20.52 -15.40 12.75
CA GLU A 291 21.81 -14.86 12.33
C GLU A 291 22.05 -13.46 12.93
N LYS A 292 21.06 -12.56 12.85
CA LYS A 292 21.14 -11.22 13.43
C LYS A 292 21.30 -11.25 14.96
N ILE A 293 20.58 -12.13 15.66
CA ILE A 293 20.71 -12.27 17.13
C ILE A 293 22.10 -12.79 17.52
N GLN A 294 22.66 -13.73 16.75
CA GLN A 294 23.99 -14.27 17.02
C GLN A 294 25.10 -13.24 16.80
N ALA A 295 24.97 -12.40 15.77
CA ALA A 295 25.91 -11.34 15.47
C ALA A 295 25.78 -10.13 16.41
N MET A 296 24.66 -9.99 17.12
CA MET A 296 24.36 -8.81 17.91
C MET A 296 25.26 -8.65 19.13
N THR A 297 25.81 -7.44 19.25
CA THR A 297 26.61 -7.01 20.39
C THR A 297 25.73 -6.54 21.56
N LYS A 298 26.30 -6.53 22.77
CA LYS A 298 25.64 -5.95 23.96
C LYS A 298 25.28 -4.48 23.79
N GLN A 299 26.07 -3.73 23.01
CA GLN A 299 25.83 -2.31 22.78
C GLN A 299 24.61 -2.10 21.88
N GLU A 300 24.54 -2.79 20.75
CA GLU A 300 23.38 -2.73 19.84
C GLU A 300 22.10 -3.13 20.55
N TYR A 301 22.13 -4.20 21.36
CA TYR A 301 20.96 -4.58 22.14
C TYR A 301 20.57 -3.50 23.17
N SER A 302 21.53 -2.89 23.86
CA SER A 302 21.27 -1.78 24.80
C SER A 302 20.57 -0.58 24.12
N GLU A 303 20.93 -0.27 22.87
CA GLU A 303 20.28 0.78 22.08
C GLU A 303 18.82 0.43 21.74
N LEU A 304 18.56 -0.83 21.37
CA LEU A 304 17.18 -1.34 21.21
C LEU A 304 16.39 -1.21 22.52
N GLN A 305 16.97 -1.64 23.64
CA GLN A 305 16.29 -1.59 24.94
C GLN A 305 15.93 -0.17 25.35
N LYS A 306 16.84 0.79 25.16
CA LYS A 306 16.55 2.20 25.45
C LYS A 306 15.35 2.71 24.64
N SER A 307 15.30 2.33 23.36
CA SER A 307 14.21 2.72 22.44
C SER A 307 12.88 2.08 22.87
N VAL A 308 12.90 0.76 23.14
CA VAL A 308 11.74 0.00 23.63
C VAL A 308 11.24 0.51 24.97
N ARG A 309 12.13 0.86 25.91
CA ARG A 309 11.75 1.39 27.22
C ARG A 309 10.97 2.69 27.09
N ASN A 310 11.49 3.62 26.28
CA ASN A 310 10.85 4.91 26.01
C ASN A 310 9.50 4.73 25.31
N PHE A 311 9.47 3.94 24.24
CA PHE A 311 8.25 3.69 23.47
C PHE A 311 7.20 2.95 24.29
N GLY A 312 7.63 1.99 25.12
CA GLY A 312 6.76 1.19 25.98
C GLY A 312 5.97 2.00 27.01
N GLU A 313 6.39 3.23 27.35
CA GLU A 313 5.59 4.12 28.20
C GLU A 313 4.26 4.50 27.53
N LEU A 314 4.24 4.65 26.20
CA LEU A 314 3.01 4.90 25.46
C LEU A 314 2.02 3.76 25.67
N LEU A 315 2.51 2.53 25.55
CA LEU A 315 1.73 1.30 25.64
C LEU A 315 1.22 1.04 27.06
N ARG A 316 2.09 1.20 28.07
CA ARG A 316 1.75 0.97 29.48
C ARG A 316 0.68 1.92 30.00
N GLN A 317 0.61 3.12 29.43
CA GLN A 317 -0.33 4.17 29.82
C GLN A 317 -1.57 4.27 28.92
N GLY A 318 -1.66 3.45 27.86
CA GLY A 318 -2.83 3.39 26.99
C GLY A 318 -2.93 4.54 25.98
N TYR A 319 -1.81 5.12 25.54
CA TYR A 319 -1.84 6.34 24.74
C TYR A 319 -2.33 6.12 23.31
N PHE A 320 -2.06 4.98 22.66
CA PHE A 320 -2.55 4.73 21.30
C PHE A 320 -4.08 4.68 21.28
N THR A 321 -4.65 3.95 22.23
CA THR A 321 -6.11 3.84 22.40
C THR A 321 -6.71 5.18 22.81
N LYS A 322 -6.10 5.92 23.75
CA LYS A 322 -6.58 7.26 24.11
C LYS A 322 -6.63 8.18 22.90
N HIS A 323 -5.53 8.20 22.15
CA HIS A 323 -5.38 9.05 20.97
C HIS A 323 -6.48 8.77 19.93
N VAL A 324 -6.63 7.50 19.53
CA VAL A 324 -7.59 7.15 18.47
C VAL A 324 -9.05 7.31 18.91
N LEU A 325 -9.37 7.07 20.18
CA LEU A 325 -10.71 7.28 20.72
C LEU A 325 -11.07 8.78 20.81
N ILE A 326 -10.12 9.61 21.22
CA ILE A 326 -10.30 11.07 21.24
C ILE A 326 -10.49 11.58 19.81
N ASP A 327 -9.62 11.20 18.88
CA ASP A 327 -9.68 11.61 17.49
C ASP A 327 -10.99 11.18 16.81
N ALA A 328 -11.49 9.99 17.11
CA ALA A 328 -12.77 9.51 16.57
C ALA A 328 -13.94 10.41 17.00
N VAL A 329 -13.98 10.83 18.27
CA VAL A 329 -14.99 11.76 18.77
C VAL A 329 -14.83 13.14 18.15
N PHE A 330 -13.59 13.63 17.98
CA PHE A 330 -13.33 14.89 17.27
C PHE A 330 -13.83 14.84 15.82
N TYR A 331 -13.48 13.79 15.07
CA TYR A 331 -13.89 13.62 13.66
C TYR A 331 -15.41 13.59 13.47
N LEU A 332 -16.17 13.13 14.48
CA LEU A 332 -17.63 13.12 14.43
C LEU A 332 -18.25 14.52 14.54
N LEU A 333 -17.69 15.37 15.41
CA LEU A 333 -18.34 16.60 15.89
C LEU A 333 -17.70 17.87 15.35
N GLN A 334 -16.46 17.74 14.88
CA GLN A 334 -15.70 18.81 14.27
C GLN A 334 -15.13 18.28 12.96
N SER A 335 -15.35 18.99 11.84
CA SER A 335 -14.46 18.81 10.69
C SER A 335 -13.05 19.10 11.20
N PRO A 336 -12.05 18.22 10.97
CA PRO A 336 -10.74 18.38 11.57
C PRO A 336 -10.29 19.83 11.37
N ARG A 337 -10.01 20.56 12.46
CA ARG A 337 -9.11 21.70 12.34
C ARG A 337 -7.90 21.12 11.63
N MET A 338 -7.45 21.74 10.53
CA MET A 338 -6.11 21.50 10.02
C MET A 338 -5.21 21.37 11.24
N VAL A 339 -4.77 20.16 11.53
CA VAL A 339 -3.71 19.94 12.49
C VAL A 339 -2.64 20.86 11.93
N ARG A 340 -2.29 21.91 12.69
CA ARG A 340 -1.17 22.78 12.32
C ARG A 340 -0.07 21.83 11.94
N ASP A 341 0.42 21.99 10.72
CA ASP A 341 1.62 21.34 10.24
C ASP A 341 2.70 21.51 11.31
N TYR A 342 2.80 20.55 12.23
CA TYR A 342 4.11 20.01 12.49
C TYR A 342 4.44 19.36 11.16
N GLU A 343 5.14 20.13 10.34
CA GLU A 343 5.98 19.65 9.26
C GLU A 343 6.96 18.62 9.87
N LEU A 344 6.46 17.44 10.21
CA LEU A 344 7.15 16.24 9.80
C LEU A 344 7.20 16.39 8.29
N LYS A 345 8.41 16.65 7.77
CA LYS A 345 8.72 16.53 6.36
C LYS A 345 8.23 15.16 5.88
N ASN A 346 6.97 15.06 5.50
CA ASN A 346 6.40 13.91 4.82
C ASN A 346 6.70 14.04 3.33
N THR A 347 7.96 14.29 3.01
CA THR A 347 8.51 14.06 1.68
C THR A 347 8.89 12.59 1.48
N ASP A 348 8.81 11.75 2.52
CA ASP A 348 9.38 10.39 2.45
C ASP A 348 8.33 9.27 2.58
N ASN A 349 7.05 9.55 2.34
CA ASN A 349 5.98 8.56 2.47
C ASN A 349 5.50 8.02 1.12
N VAL A 350 6.46 7.67 0.26
CA VAL A 350 6.19 6.86 -0.92
C VAL A 350 6.73 5.48 -0.63
N ALA A 351 5.83 4.50 -0.47
CA ALA A 351 6.19 3.10 -0.21
C ALA A 351 6.86 2.39 -1.40
N PHE A 352 7.32 3.16 -2.40
CA PHE A 352 7.87 2.68 -3.65
C PHE A 352 9.00 3.59 -4.15
N ARG A 353 10.03 2.97 -4.72
CA ARG A 353 11.18 3.67 -5.31
C ARG A 353 10.96 3.93 -6.80
N ILE A 354 11.24 5.13 -7.29
CA ILE A 354 11.33 5.39 -8.74
C ILE A 354 12.80 5.32 -9.15
N LYS A 355 13.11 4.46 -10.13
CA LYS A 355 14.45 4.39 -10.71
C LYS A 355 14.76 5.69 -11.45
N THR A 356 16.02 6.11 -11.46
CA THR A 356 16.45 7.24 -12.31
C THR A 356 16.26 6.91 -13.80
N ILE A 357 16.33 7.92 -14.68
CA ILE A 357 16.31 7.71 -16.14
C ILE A 357 17.38 6.69 -16.54
N GLU A 358 18.60 6.82 -16.01
CA GLU A 358 19.70 5.92 -16.35
C GLU A 358 19.48 4.49 -15.87
N GLU A 359 19.07 4.31 -14.62
CA GLU A 359 18.79 2.99 -14.05
C GLU A 359 17.62 2.30 -14.77
N THR A 360 16.62 3.08 -15.19
CA THR A 360 15.48 2.57 -15.94
C THR A 360 15.93 2.07 -17.31
N LEU A 361 16.72 2.87 -18.03
CA LEU A 361 17.24 2.50 -19.36
C LEU A 361 18.19 1.30 -19.30
N ASP A 362 19.08 1.24 -18.30
CA ASP A 362 19.95 0.07 -18.11
C ASP A 362 19.12 -1.20 -17.93
N PHE A 363 18.12 -1.14 -17.04
CA PHE A 363 17.27 -2.28 -16.75
C PHE A 363 16.49 -2.76 -17.97
N ILE A 364 15.91 -1.84 -18.76
CA ILE A 364 15.13 -2.20 -19.96
C ILE A 364 16.02 -2.82 -21.04
N ILE A 365 17.23 -2.29 -21.24
CA ILE A 365 18.17 -2.80 -22.23
C ILE A 365 18.70 -4.17 -21.82
N GLU A 366 19.06 -4.34 -20.55
CA GLU A 366 19.65 -5.59 -20.04
C GLU A 366 18.65 -6.75 -20.08
N ASN A 367 17.39 -6.49 -19.73
CA ASN A 367 16.37 -7.54 -19.62
C ASN A 367 15.46 -7.66 -20.85
N HIS A 368 15.59 -6.77 -21.84
CA HIS A 368 14.61 -6.62 -22.93
C HIS A 368 13.18 -6.43 -22.41
N ALA A 369 13.03 -5.68 -21.32
CA ALA A 369 11.76 -5.51 -20.65
C ALA A 369 10.79 -4.64 -21.48
N CYS A 370 9.52 -5.03 -21.53
CA CYS A 370 8.45 -4.18 -22.06
C CYS A 370 8.17 -3.01 -21.10
N VAL A 371 7.65 -1.89 -21.62
CA VAL A 371 7.49 -0.65 -20.82
C VAL A 371 6.15 0.01 -21.02
N SER A 372 5.46 0.29 -19.91
CA SER A 372 4.30 1.18 -19.85
C SER A 372 4.56 2.34 -18.89
N ARG A 373 4.39 3.58 -19.36
CA ARG A 373 4.67 4.78 -18.56
C ARG A 373 3.40 5.50 -18.13
N PHE A 374 3.36 6.03 -16.92
CA PHE A 374 2.19 6.70 -16.37
C PHE A 374 2.52 8.15 -16.01
N GLY A 375 1.94 9.07 -16.78
CA GLY A 375 2.00 10.50 -16.57
C GLY A 375 0.80 11.06 -15.80
N ASP A 376 0.68 12.38 -15.85
CA ASP A 376 -0.48 13.15 -15.40
C ASP A 376 -1.73 12.82 -16.22
N GLY A 377 -1.61 12.67 -17.55
CA GLY A 377 -2.74 12.34 -18.43
C GLY A 377 -3.38 10.97 -18.14
N GLU A 378 -2.58 9.92 -17.92
CA GLU A 378 -3.11 8.61 -17.51
C GLU A 378 -3.80 8.68 -16.13
N THR A 379 -3.26 9.53 -15.24
CA THR A 379 -3.86 9.79 -13.92
C THR A 379 -5.26 10.39 -14.06
N ASP A 380 -5.41 11.38 -14.93
CA ASP A 380 -6.69 12.02 -15.22
C ASP A 380 -7.72 11.06 -15.83
N ILE A 381 -7.32 10.22 -16.79
CA ILE A 381 -8.21 9.20 -17.38
C ILE A 381 -8.67 8.20 -16.32
N MET A 382 -7.74 7.66 -15.53
CA MET A 382 -8.11 6.78 -14.42
C MET A 382 -9.10 7.48 -13.48
N ARG A 383 -9.00 8.79 -13.28
CA ARG A 383 -9.93 9.53 -12.42
C ARG A 383 -11.24 9.96 -13.08
N GLY A 384 -11.54 9.48 -14.29
CA GLY A 384 -12.82 9.77 -14.93
C GLY A 384 -12.81 11.00 -15.83
N LYS A 385 -11.65 11.54 -16.20
CA LYS A 385 -11.53 12.76 -16.99
C LYS A 385 -11.07 12.47 -18.42
N ASN A 386 -11.43 13.38 -19.33
CA ASN A 386 -10.86 13.45 -20.67
C ASN A 386 -9.47 14.08 -20.61
N ILE A 387 -8.63 13.74 -21.58
CA ILE A 387 -7.38 14.47 -21.89
C ILE A 387 -7.40 14.89 -23.37
N PRO A 388 -6.55 15.83 -23.81
CA PRO A 388 -6.68 16.45 -25.14
C PRO A 388 -6.82 15.49 -26.33
N TYR A 389 -6.05 14.39 -26.34
CA TYR A 389 -6.02 13.39 -27.42
C TYR A 389 -6.70 12.07 -27.05
N GLN A 390 -7.37 11.96 -25.89
CA GLN A 390 -8.09 10.74 -25.51
C GLN A 390 -9.30 11.07 -24.63
N THR A 391 -10.48 10.80 -25.17
CA THR A 391 -11.74 10.86 -24.44
C THR A 391 -11.77 9.76 -23.38
N TYR A 392 -12.33 10.08 -22.22
CA TYR A 392 -12.54 9.13 -21.15
C TYR A 392 -13.30 7.91 -21.66
N ASN A 393 -12.73 6.74 -21.40
CA ASN A 393 -13.36 5.45 -21.61
C ASN A 393 -13.22 4.64 -20.32
N PRO A 394 -14.31 4.13 -19.72
CA PRO A 394 -14.26 3.41 -18.45
C PRO A 394 -13.45 2.11 -18.52
N GLU A 395 -13.44 1.43 -19.67
CA GLU A 395 -12.62 0.24 -19.88
C GLU A 395 -11.13 0.59 -19.92
N LEU A 396 -10.74 1.63 -20.66
CA LEU A 396 -9.38 2.15 -20.68
C LEU A 396 -8.93 2.53 -19.26
N ALA A 397 -9.76 3.28 -18.53
CA ALA A 397 -9.45 3.69 -17.16
C ALA A 397 -9.25 2.48 -16.23
N GLN A 398 -10.05 1.43 -16.37
CA GLN A 398 -9.87 0.20 -15.58
C GLN A 398 -8.61 -0.56 -15.97
N LYS A 399 -8.31 -0.69 -17.27
CA LYS A 399 -7.07 -1.32 -17.75
C LYS A 399 -5.84 -0.59 -17.23
N LEU A 400 -5.83 0.75 -17.31
CA LEU A 400 -4.74 1.57 -16.76
C LEU A 400 -4.57 1.38 -15.25
N ARG A 401 -5.66 1.32 -14.47
CA ARG A 401 -5.60 1.02 -13.03
C ARG A 401 -5.02 -0.35 -12.73
N ASN A 402 -5.33 -1.35 -13.55
CA ASN A 402 -4.77 -2.69 -13.38
C ASN A 402 -3.27 -2.66 -13.67
N ILE A 403 -2.86 -2.03 -14.77
CA ILE A 403 -1.46 -1.98 -15.22
C ILE A 403 -0.57 -1.20 -14.23
N ILE A 404 -0.99 -0.03 -13.76
CA ILE A 404 -0.18 0.78 -12.81
C ILE A 404 0.08 0.08 -11.47
N SER A 405 -0.75 -0.91 -11.14
CA SER A 405 -0.62 -1.71 -9.91
C SER A 405 0.30 -2.92 -10.04
N ILE A 406 0.75 -3.24 -11.26
CA ILE A 406 1.65 -4.37 -11.52
C ILE A 406 3.02 -4.10 -10.91
N GLN A 407 3.58 -5.10 -10.22
CA GLN A 407 4.96 -5.09 -9.76
C GLN A 407 5.91 -5.24 -10.96
N SER A 408 6.75 -4.23 -11.19
CA SER A 408 7.79 -4.29 -12.24
C SER A 408 8.74 -5.48 -12.00
N ASN A 409 9.09 -6.17 -13.09
CA ASN A 409 10.00 -7.32 -13.10
C ASN A 409 10.87 -7.29 -14.38
N GLU A 410 11.61 -8.37 -14.66
CA GLU A 410 12.52 -8.47 -15.81
C GLU A 410 11.80 -8.40 -17.16
N ASP A 411 10.55 -8.86 -17.25
CA ASP A 411 9.79 -8.89 -18.51
C ASP A 411 9.01 -7.59 -18.78
N PHE A 412 8.55 -6.90 -17.72
CA PHE A 412 7.67 -5.75 -17.83
C PHE A 412 7.92 -4.71 -16.74
N VAL A 413 8.19 -3.48 -17.16
CA VAL A 413 8.44 -2.32 -16.31
C VAL A 413 7.26 -1.35 -16.39
N VAL A 414 6.69 -1.06 -15.24
CA VAL A 414 5.73 0.03 -15.06
C VAL A 414 6.51 1.26 -14.62
N CYS A 415 6.34 2.39 -15.31
CA CYS A 415 6.99 3.65 -14.95
C CYS A 415 6.02 4.66 -14.35
N LEU A 416 6.53 5.48 -13.42
CA LEU A 416 5.84 6.62 -12.82
C LEU A 416 6.62 7.91 -13.05
N SER A 417 5.93 9.05 -12.95
CA SER A 417 6.57 10.37 -13.03
C SER A 417 7.49 10.56 -11.82
N ASP A 418 8.77 10.86 -12.08
CA ASP A 418 9.82 10.98 -11.07
C ASP A 418 9.76 12.34 -10.36
N VAL A 419 8.66 12.57 -9.64
CA VAL A 419 8.34 13.89 -9.06
C VAL A 419 8.01 13.82 -7.58
N PHE A 420 8.10 12.63 -6.98
CA PHE A 420 7.81 12.42 -5.58
C PHE A 420 9.00 12.78 -4.67
N GLU A 421 10.22 12.76 -5.21
CA GLU A 421 11.45 13.21 -4.57
C GLU A 421 12.33 14.03 -5.52
N GLY A 422 13.33 14.73 -4.99
CA GLY A 422 14.35 15.43 -5.78
C GLY A 422 13.78 16.48 -6.74
N GLN A 423 12.75 17.23 -6.34
CA GLN A 423 12.08 18.18 -7.23
C GLN A 423 12.97 19.34 -7.69
N GLU A 424 14.08 19.62 -7.01
CA GLU A 424 15.08 20.62 -7.41
C GLU A 424 15.71 20.36 -8.79
N ARG A 425 15.58 19.14 -9.32
CA ARG A 425 15.99 18.77 -10.68
C ARG A 425 15.20 19.49 -11.76
N TYR A 426 13.95 19.88 -11.48
CA TYR A 426 13.01 20.40 -12.48
C TYR A 426 12.80 21.90 -12.39
N THR A 427 12.43 22.52 -13.52
CA THR A 427 12.15 23.96 -13.59
C THR A 427 11.01 24.36 -12.65
N ASP A 428 10.96 25.64 -12.26
CA ASP A 428 9.88 26.16 -11.41
C ASP A 428 8.49 25.92 -12.00
N ALA A 429 8.34 25.99 -13.32
CA ALA A 429 7.07 25.75 -13.98
C ALA A 429 6.62 24.29 -13.83
N ALA A 430 7.51 23.33 -14.09
CA ALA A 430 7.26 21.91 -13.89
C ALA A 430 6.97 21.60 -12.41
N ASN A 431 7.75 22.17 -11.49
CA ASN A 431 7.55 21.98 -10.06
C ASN A 431 6.23 22.56 -9.55
N ARG A 432 5.75 23.68 -10.10
CA ARG A 432 4.42 24.21 -9.75
C ARG A 432 3.31 23.27 -10.23
N PHE A 433 3.40 22.79 -11.46
CA PHE A 433 2.45 21.83 -12.01
C PHE A 433 2.40 20.54 -11.19
N TRP A 434 3.54 19.89 -10.97
CA TRP A 434 3.59 18.60 -10.28
C TRP A 434 3.23 18.70 -8.81
N ARG A 435 3.56 19.81 -8.12
CA ARG A 435 3.10 20.02 -6.73
C ARG A 435 1.58 20.08 -6.63
N GLU A 436 0.93 20.82 -7.53
CA GLU A 436 -0.53 20.89 -7.53
C GLU A 436 -1.16 19.55 -7.95
N HIS A 437 -0.59 18.89 -8.96
CA HIS A 437 -1.02 17.56 -9.38
C HIS A 437 -0.93 16.55 -8.24
N LEU A 438 0.22 16.43 -7.58
CA LEU A 438 0.41 15.49 -6.47
C LEU A 438 -0.50 15.82 -5.30
N LYS A 439 -0.68 17.09 -4.96
CA LYS A 439 -1.61 17.51 -3.90
C LYS A 439 -3.04 17.06 -4.19
N GLN A 440 -3.50 17.15 -5.43
CA GLN A 440 -4.84 16.70 -5.83
C GLN A 440 -4.96 15.18 -5.95
N ASN A 441 -3.85 14.48 -6.19
CA ASN A 441 -3.82 13.06 -6.54
C ASN A 441 -3.12 12.16 -5.51
N GLN A 442 -2.73 12.68 -4.35
CA GLN A 442 -1.94 11.93 -3.36
C GLN A 442 -2.64 10.64 -2.90
N GLU A 443 -3.92 10.74 -2.50
CA GLU A 443 -4.70 9.56 -2.11
C GLU A 443 -4.88 8.58 -3.27
N PHE A 444 -5.02 9.09 -4.49
CA PHE A 444 -5.14 8.28 -5.69
C PHE A 444 -3.86 7.46 -5.95
N TYR A 445 -2.69 8.11 -5.95
CA TYR A 445 -1.40 7.43 -6.07
C TYR A 445 -1.20 6.40 -4.95
N ASN A 446 -1.52 6.77 -3.70
CA ASN A 446 -1.42 5.84 -2.56
C ASN A 446 -2.35 4.62 -2.68
N ALA A 447 -3.45 4.74 -3.41
CA ALA A 447 -4.40 3.65 -3.62
C ALA A 447 -4.00 2.71 -4.76
N VAL A 448 -3.42 3.24 -5.84
CA VAL A 448 -3.15 2.48 -7.08
C VAL A 448 -1.69 2.05 -7.23
N CYS A 449 -0.74 2.79 -6.66
CA CYS A 449 0.69 2.48 -6.75
C CYS A 449 1.12 1.56 -5.60
N ASN A 450 1.28 0.27 -5.90
CA ASN A 450 1.55 -0.79 -4.91
C ASN A 450 2.86 -1.54 -5.15
N ALA A 451 3.52 -1.32 -6.28
CA ALA A 451 4.78 -1.98 -6.57
C ALA A 451 5.87 -1.43 -5.66
N SER A 452 6.82 -2.27 -5.26
CA SER A 452 8.01 -1.86 -4.48
C SER A 452 8.90 -0.87 -5.25
N TRP A 453 8.84 -0.90 -6.58
CA TRP A 453 9.58 0.03 -7.43
C TRP A 453 8.92 0.24 -8.81
N TYR A 454 9.20 1.39 -9.39
CA TYR A 454 8.75 1.82 -10.71
C TYR A 454 9.94 2.33 -11.55
N GLY A 455 9.85 2.18 -12.87
CA GLY A 455 10.72 2.87 -13.80
C GLY A 455 10.40 4.37 -13.91
N ASN A 456 11.25 5.11 -14.61
CA ASN A 456 11.07 6.55 -14.79
C ASN A 456 10.21 6.87 -16.02
N THR A 457 9.08 7.56 -15.85
CA THR A 457 8.25 8.01 -16.98
C THR A 457 8.98 9.04 -17.85
N PHE A 458 9.95 9.75 -17.28
CA PHE A 458 10.75 10.78 -17.95
C PHE A 458 11.90 10.23 -18.80
N ILE A 459 11.99 8.91 -19.03
CA ILE A 459 12.81 8.39 -20.14
C ILE A 459 12.36 8.97 -21.50
N SER A 460 11.10 9.39 -21.61
CA SER A 460 10.57 10.13 -22.77
C SER A 460 10.68 11.65 -22.65
N ARG A 461 11.08 12.18 -21.48
CA ARG A 461 11.12 13.61 -21.13
C ARG A 461 12.50 14.08 -20.61
N PRO A 462 13.64 13.77 -21.28
CA PRO A 462 14.95 13.92 -20.68
C PRO A 462 15.60 15.32 -20.83
N TYR A 463 14.85 16.37 -21.22
CA TYR A 463 15.45 17.67 -21.55
C TYR A 463 14.70 18.91 -21.02
N MET A 464 13.50 19.19 -21.54
CA MET A 464 12.91 20.53 -21.46
C MET A 464 12.70 20.99 -20.02
N ASP A 465 12.13 20.11 -19.19
CA ASP A 465 11.73 20.43 -17.83
C ASP A 465 12.88 20.30 -16.80
N LEU A 466 14.10 19.92 -17.22
CA LEU A 466 15.28 19.90 -16.34
C LEU A 466 15.88 21.31 -16.15
N VAL A 467 16.31 21.62 -14.92
CA VAL A 467 17.11 22.82 -14.63
C VAL A 467 18.51 22.67 -15.22
N ASP A 468 19.21 21.60 -14.86
CA ASP A 468 20.50 21.26 -15.44
C ASP A 468 20.31 20.34 -16.65
N LYS A 469 20.50 20.91 -17.84
CA LYS A 469 20.40 20.22 -19.14
C LYS A 469 21.72 19.55 -19.57
N SER A 470 22.78 19.62 -18.75
CA SER A 470 24.11 19.08 -19.10
C SER A 470 24.09 17.57 -19.34
N GLN A 471 23.21 16.84 -18.66
CA GLN A 471 23.10 15.39 -18.76
C GLN A 471 22.24 14.91 -19.94
N SER A 472 21.46 15.79 -20.58
CA SER A 472 20.49 15.38 -21.60
C SER A 472 21.13 14.71 -22.81
N SER A 473 22.32 15.16 -23.25
CA SER A 473 23.05 14.48 -24.34
C SER A 473 23.31 13.02 -24.00
N ARG A 474 23.79 12.75 -22.78
CA ARG A 474 24.06 11.40 -22.29
C ARG A 474 22.77 10.57 -22.18
N TYR A 475 21.66 11.18 -21.76
CA TYR A 475 20.37 10.50 -21.75
C TYR A 475 19.94 10.09 -23.16
N PHE A 476 19.99 10.99 -24.14
CA PHE A 476 19.65 10.64 -25.54
C PHE A 476 20.59 9.57 -26.12
N ASP A 477 21.90 9.65 -25.87
CA ASP A 477 22.85 8.63 -26.33
C ASP A 477 22.51 7.25 -25.75
N LYS A 478 22.05 7.21 -24.49
CA LYS A 478 21.64 5.98 -23.82
C LYS A 478 20.30 5.46 -24.34
N ILE A 479 19.33 6.35 -24.54
CA ILE A 479 18.03 6.01 -25.14
C ILE A 479 18.23 5.41 -26.54
N LYS A 480 19.13 6.00 -27.36
CA LYS A 480 19.45 5.49 -28.70
C LYS A 480 20.01 4.06 -28.71
N LYS A 481 20.58 3.58 -27.59
CA LYS A 481 21.03 2.18 -27.48
C LYS A 481 19.89 1.17 -27.56
N LEU A 482 18.65 1.56 -27.23
CA LEU A 482 17.48 0.68 -27.36
C LEU A 482 17.33 0.16 -28.80
N TRP A 483 17.49 1.04 -29.79
CA TRP A 483 17.30 0.71 -31.21
C TRP A 483 18.60 0.59 -32.01
N GLN A 484 19.76 0.72 -31.37
CA GLN A 484 21.04 0.59 -32.07
C GLN A 484 21.18 -0.83 -32.65
N ASN A 485 21.34 -0.90 -33.98
CA ASN A 485 21.40 -2.14 -34.76
C ASN A 485 20.15 -3.02 -34.65
N GLN A 486 19.02 -2.49 -34.21
CA GLN A 486 17.74 -3.19 -34.15
C GLN A 486 16.90 -2.88 -35.38
N LYS A 487 16.10 -3.84 -35.84
CA LYS A 487 14.94 -3.54 -36.68
C LYS A 487 13.84 -2.99 -35.77
N ILE A 488 13.24 -1.86 -36.13
CA ILE A 488 12.20 -1.23 -35.30
C ILE A 488 10.87 -1.14 -36.01
N LEU A 489 9.80 -1.37 -35.26
CA LEU A 489 8.42 -1.10 -35.65
C LEU A 489 7.90 0.07 -34.80
N ILE A 490 7.71 1.23 -35.41
CA ILE A 490 7.14 2.40 -34.74
C ILE A 490 5.61 2.35 -34.88
N VAL A 491 4.90 2.50 -33.75
CA VAL A 491 3.44 2.59 -33.71
C VAL A 491 3.08 3.94 -33.10
N GLU A 492 2.58 4.84 -33.94
CA GLU A 492 2.41 6.24 -33.56
C GLU A 492 1.16 6.87 -34.19
N GLY A 493 0.71 7.98 -33.62
CA GLY A 493 -0.37 8.77 -34.19
C GLY A 493 0.01 9.43 -35.51
N LYS A 494 -1.00 9.69 -36.36
CA LYS A 494 -0.85 10.31 -37.69
C LYS A 494 0.04 11.55 -37.73
N ASN A 495 -0.07 12.40 -36.72
CA ASN A 495 0.66 13.67 -36.66
C ASN A 495 2.00 13.56 -35.91
N THR A 496 2.31 12.41 -35.28
CA THR A 496 3.49 12.27 -34.42
C THR A 496 4.79 12.40 -35.21
N CYS A 497 4.90 11.69 -36.34
CA CYS A 497 6.05 11.74 -37.25
C CYS A 497 7.41 11.64 -36.55
N SER A 498 7.55 10.73 -35.59
CA SER A 498 8.75 10.65 -34.75
C SER A 498 9.99 10.34 -35.58
N GLY A 499 11.08 11.08 -35.33
CA GLY A 499 12.36 10.95 -36.02
C GLY A 499 12.37 11.56 -37.44
N VAL A 500 11.23 12.01 -37.96
CA VAL A 500 11.17 12.62 -39.30
C VAL A 500 11.83 13.99 -39.25
N GLY A 501 12.89 14.18 -40.04
CA GLY A 501 13.62 15.45 -40.10
C GLY A 501 14.74 15.60 -39.05
N ASN A 502 14.99 14.58 -38.22
CA ASN A 502 16.08 14.56 -37.25
C ASN A 502 16.79 13.19 -37.21
N ASP A 503 17.82 13.05 -36.37
CA ASP A 503 18.66 11.86 -36.26
C ASP A 503 18.33 10.96 -35.06
N LEU A 504 17.11 11.02 -34.50
CA LEU A 504 16.72 10.26 -33.30
C LEU A 504 16.90 8.75 -33.49
N PHE A 505 16.39 8.20 -34.59
CA PHE A 505 16.45 6.77 -34.92
C PHE A 505 17.67 6.40 -35.80
N ALA A 506 18.64 7.31 -35.95
CA ALA A 506 19.89 6.96 -36.59
C ALA A 506 20.56 5.79 -35.84
N GLY A 507 21.05 4.80 -36.59
CA GLY A 507 21.63 3.57 -36.03
C GLY A 507 20.67 2.38 -35.96
N ALA A 508 19.36 2.58 -36.17
CA ALA A 508 18.43 1.46 -36.40
C ALA A 508 18.76 0.76 -37.73
N GLN A 509 18.56 -0.57 -37.79
CA GLN A 509 18.82 -1.37 -38.99
C GLN A 509 17.77 -1.13 -40.07
N SER A 510 16.50 -1.02 -39.67
CA SER A 510 15.36 -0.71 -40.54
C SER A 510 14.23 -0.12 -39.70
N ILE A 511 13.37 0.68 -40.32
CA ILE A 511 12.22 1.31 -39.67
C ILE A 511 10.97 0.95 -40.48
N ASP A 512 10.01 0.30 -39.82
CA ASP A 512 8.65 0.15 -40.30
C ASP A 512 7.70 0.93 -39.39
N ARG A 513 6.54 1.35 -39.92
CA ARG A 513 5.56 2.15 -39.18
C ARG A 513 4.13 1.63 -39.36
N ILE A 514 3.41 1.58 -38.24
CA ILE A 514 1.96 1.49 -38.18
C ILE A 514 1.42 2.85 -37.75
N ILE A 515 0.73 3.53 -38.66
CA ILE A 515 0.14 4.84 -38.39
C ILE A 515 -1.25 4.65 -37.79
N CYS A 516 -1.52 5.31 -36.67
CA CYS A 516 -2.75 5.19 -35.89
C CYS A 516 -3.47 6.55 -35.83
N PRO A 517 -4.72 6.61 -35.32
CA PRO A 517 -5.41 7.88 -35.10
C PRO A 517 -4.60 8.81 -34.19
N ALA A 518 -4.55 10.11 -34.51
CA ALA A 518 -3.85 11.10 -33.68
C ALA A 518 -4.54 11.33 -32.32
N ALA A 519 -5.84 11.04 -32.22
CA ALA A 519 -6.63 11.07 -30.99
C ALA A 519 -7.59 9.89 -30.93
N ASN A 520 -7.98 9.49 -29.71
CA ASN A 520 -8.88 8.37 -29.44
C ASN A 520 -8.44 7.02 -30.05
N ALA A 521 -7.13 6.78 -30.14
CA ALA A 521 -6.58 5.55 -30.71
C ALA A 521 -7.05 4.27 -29.97
N PHE A 522 -7.50 4.40 -28.71
CA PHE A 522 -8.07 3.27 -27.96
C PHE A 522 -9.30 2.65 -28.65
N ASP A 523 -10.05 3.43 -29.42
CA ASP A 523 -11.23 2.95 -30.15
C ASP A 523 -10.87 1.92 -31.24
N LYS A 524 -9.60 1.88 -31.67
CA LYS A 524 -9.06 0.92 -32.64
C LYS A 524 -8.04 -0.04 -32.01
N ILE A 525 -8.00 -0.19 -30.68
CA ILE A 525 -6.92 -0.91 -29.99
C ILE A 525 -6.73 -2.36 -30.48
N ASP A 526 -7.81 -3.07 -30.80
CA ASP A 526 -7.70 -4.46 -31.26
C ASP A 526 -7.09 -4.57 -32.65
N GLN A 527 -7.47 -3.69 -33.59
CA GLN A 527 -6.86 -3.60 -34.92
C GLN A 527 -5.38 -3.23 -34.84
N ILE A 528 -5.04 -2.32 -33.92
CA ILE A 528 -3.65 -1.91 -33.70
C ILE A 528 -2.83 -3.06 -33.14
N LYS A 529 -3.33 -3.80 -32.14
CA LYS A 529 -2.65 -4.98 -31.59
C LYS A 529 -2.48 -6.08 -32.63
N GLU A 530 -3.48 -6.34 -33.45
CA GLU A 530 -3.42 -7.32 -34.54
C GLU A 530 -2.32 -6.94 -35.56
N ALA A 531 -2.33 -5.68 -36.03
CA ALA A 531 -1.29 -5.17 -36.92
C ALA A 531 0.13 -5.27 -36.32
N ILE A 532 0.29 -5.02 -35.02
CA ILE A 532 1.57 -5.20 -34.32
C ILE A 532 1.97 -6.68 -34.33
N ILE A 533 1.08 -7.58 -33.94
CA ILE A 533 1.36 -9.03 -33.88
C ILE A 533 1.79 -9.56 -35.25
N GLU A 534 1.16 -9.12 -36.34
CA GLU A 534 1.48 -9.56 -37.70
C GLU A 534 2.80 -9.03 -38.24
N ASN A 535 3.32 -7.91 -37.71
CA ASN A 535 4.42 -7.17 -38.34
C ASN A 535 5.66 -6.95 -37.45
N ALA A 536 5.64 -7.42 -36.20
CA ALA A 536 6.68 -7.18 -35.21
C ALA A 536 7.69 -8.33 -35.03
N GLU A 537 7.60 -9.40 -35.81
CA GLU A 537 8.56 -10.50 -35.77
C GLU A 537 10.00 -9.97 -35.94
N ASP A 538 10.89 -10.34 -35.01
CA ASP A 538 12.28 -9.88 -34.90
C ASP A 538 12.48 -8.35 -34.83
N LYS A 539 11.48 -7.60 -34.34
CA LYS A 539 11.55 -6.14 -34.21
C LYS A 539 11.33 -5.67 -32.78
N LEU A 540 12.05 -4.62 -32.40
CA LEU A 540 11.70 -3.78 -31.25
C LEU A 540 10.52 -2.89 -31.63
N VAL A 541 9.43 -2.97 -30.86
CA VAL A 541 8.25 -2.14 -31.06
C VAL A 541 8.35 -0.88 -30.20
N LEU A 542 8.23 0.29 -30.83
CA LEU A 542 8.27 1.59 -30.15
C LEU A 542 6.89 2.25 -30.22
N LEU A 543 6.33 2.61 -29.06
CA LEU A 543 4.97 3.16 -28.98
C LEU A 543 4.97 4.66 -28.64
N MET A 544 4.26 5.44 -29.45
CA MET A 544 4.02 6.88 -29.27
C MET A 544 2.53 7.20 -29.46
N LEU A 545 1.70 6.58 -28.61
CA LEU A 545 0.25 6.51 -28.80
C LEU A 545 -0.56 6.76 -27.52
N GLY A 546 -0.09 7.71 -26.69
CA GLY A 546 -0.80 8.15 -25.49
C GLY A 546 -1.19 6.98 -24.55
N PRO A 547 -2.37 7.02 -23.91
CA PRO A 547 -2.86 5.98 -23.00
C PRO A 547 -2.98 4.59 -23.64
N THR A 548 -3.31 4.54 -24.94
CA THR A 548 -3.45 3.28 -25.70
C THR A 548 -2.14 2.50 -25.72
N ALA A 549 -1.00 3.18 -25.80
CA ALA A 549 0.32 2.54 -25.78
C ALA A 549 0.54 1.67 -24.53
N LYS A 550 0.02 2.09 -23.37
CA LYS A 550 0.27 1.43 -22.08
C LYS A 550 -0.45 0.09 -22.03
N VAL A 551 -1.66 0.06 -22.59
CA VAL A 551 -2.47 -1.15 -22.71
C VAL A 551 -1.85 -2.10 -23.73
N ILE A 552 -1.39 -1.59 -24.88
CA ILE A 552 -0.72 -2.43 -25.90
C ILE A 552 0.53 -3.09 -25.31
N ALA A 553 1.42 -2.33 -24.68
CA ALA A 553 2.65 -2.86 -24.10
C ALA A 553 2.34 -3.93 -23.02
N ALA A 554 1.35 -3.70 -22.16
CA ALA A 554 0.96 -4.67 -21.14
C ALA A 554 0.31 -5.94 -21.71
N ASP A 555 -0.66 -5.79 -22.63
CA ASP A 555 -1.40 -6.92 -23.22
C ASP A 555 -0.45 -7.83 -24.04
N LEU A 556 0.55 -7.25 -24.70
CA LEU A 556 1.46 -7.96 -25.59
C LEU A 556 2.80 -8.37 -24.96
N ALA A 557 3.15 -7.89 -23.76
CA ALA A 557 4.38 -8.28 -23.06
C ALA A 557 4.51 -9.81 -22.89
N SER A 558 3.39 -10.49 -22.61
CA SER A 558 3.35 -11.95 -22.43
C SER A 558 3.61 -12.77 -23.71
N LYS A 559 3.71 -12.13 -24.88
CA LYS A 559 3.93 -12.79 -26.18
C LYS A 559 5.41 -12.84 -26.60
N GLY A 560 6.33 -12.53 -25.69
CA GLY A 560 7.78 -12.54 -25.96
C GLY A 560 8.23 -11.42 -26.91
N MET A 561 7.42 -10.37 -27.07
CA MET A 561 7.72 -9.20 -27.88
C MET A 561 8.46 -8.18 -27.02
N TRP A 562 9.38 -7.41 -27.60
CA TRP A 562 10.01 -6.28 -26.90
C TRP A 562 9.34 -4.97 -27.30
N ILE A 563 8.57 -4.38 -26.37
CA ILE A 563 7.70 -3.23 -26.65
C ILE A 563 7.98 -2.11 -25.65
N VAL A 564 8.39 -0.94 -26.14
CA VAL A 564 8.77 0.19 -25.30
C VAL A 564 7.91 1.42 -25.62
N ASP A 565 7.11 1.86 -24.65
CA ASP A 565 6.45 3.16 -24.69
C ASP A 565 7.47 4.29 -24.56
N ILE A 566 7.66 5.09 -25.62
CA ILE A 566 8.58 6.23 -25.64
C ILE A 566 7.88 7.58 -25.88
N GLY A 567 6.56 7.60 -26.12
CA GLY A 567 5.72 8.81 -26.10
C GLY A 567 6.31 10.04 -26.80
N HIS A 568 6.38 11.17 -26.09
CA HIS A 568 6.81 12.47 -26.63
C HIS A 568 8.34 12.64 -26.79
N ILE A 569 9.09 11.55 -26.94
CA ILE A 569 10.55 11.62 -27.08
C ILE A 569 11.00 12.48 -28.27
N ASP A 570 10.24 12.52 -29.37
CA ASP A 570 10.60 13.33 -30.55
C ASP A 570 10.61 14.83 -30.24
N SER A 571 9.55 15.35 -29.58
CA SER A 571 9.51 16.78 -29.22
C SER A 571 10.64 17.17 -28.28
N GLU A 572 10.97 16.31 -27.32
CA GLU A 572 12.09 16.52 -26.39
C GLU A 572 13.43 16.48 -27.13
N TYR A 573 13.57 15.61 -28.14
CA TYR A 573 14.78 15.54 -28.95
C TYR A 573 14.96 16.75 -29.86
N GLU A 574 13.88 17.23 -30.49
CA GLU A 574 13.90 18.46 -31.29
C GLU A 574 14.29 19.66 -30.43
N TRP A 575 13.65 19.82 -29.27
CA TRP A 575 14.02 20.89 -28.33
C TRP A 575 15.47 20.79 -27.85
N PHE A 576 15.99 19.59 -27.62
CA PHE A 576 17.39 19.36 -27.29
C PHE A 576 18.32 19.80 -28.44
N LYS A 577 18.04 19.39 -29.68
CA LYS A 577 18.83 19.76 -30.86
C LYS A 577 18.83 21.26 -31.13
N MET A 578 17.72 21.94 -30.81
CA MET A 578 17.59 23.39 -30.91
C MET A 578 18.26 24.16 -29.76
N GLY A 579 18.63 23.50 -28.66
CA GLY A 579 19.06 24.17 -27.45
C GLY A 579 17.94 25.01 -26.81
N ALA A 580 16.69 24.56 -26.93
CA ALA A 580 15.51 25.31 -26.53
C ALA A 580 15.37 25.42 -25.00
N ASN A 581 15.06 26.64 -24.52
CA ASN A 581 14.79 26.91 -23.10
C ASN A 581 13.29 27.05 -22.79
N GLN A 582 12.43 26.86 -23.79
CA GLN A 582 10.97 26.90 -23.68
C GLN A 582 10.36 25.93 -24.68
N LYS A 583 9.12 25.50 -24.44
CA LYS A 583 8.36 24.59 -25.32
C LYS A 583 7.96 25.34 -26.60
N VAL A 584 8.75 25.18 -27.65
CA VAL A 584 8.50 25.78 -28.98
C VAL A 584 7.63 24.84 -29.81
N LYS A 585 6.52 25.35 -30.38
CA LYS A 585 5.67 24.62 -31.32
C LYS A 585 6.48 24.26 -32.57
N LEU A 586 6.53 22.97 -32.91
CA LEU A 586 7.25 22.45 -34.07
C LEU A 586 6.38 22.60 -35.32
N ALA A 587 7.02 22.88 -36.46
CA ALA A 587 6.34 22.93 -37.74
C ALA A 587 6.23 21.51 -38.32
N GLY A 588 5.07 21.19 -38.90
CA GLY A 588 4.89 19.97 -39.71
C GLY A 588 4.81 18.64 -38.94
N LYS A 589 4.67 18.68 -37.61
CA LYS A 589 4.45 17.51 -36.75
C LYS A 589 3.82 17.91 -35.40
N HIS A 590 3.34 16.91 -34.66
CA HIS A 590 2.85 17.06 -33.29
C HIS A 590 3.93 17.65 -32.38
N THR A 591 3.51 18.45 -31.40
CA THR A 591 4.40 18.98 -30.37
C THR A 591 3.82 18.70 -28.99
N ALA A 592 4.63 18.10 -28.11
CA ALA A 592 4.25 17.87 -26.73
C ALA A 592 3.74 19.16 -26.05
N GLU A 593 2.63 19.02 -25.31
CA GLU A 593 1.87 20.09 -24.66
C GLU A 593 1.11 21.06 -25.60
N PHE A 594 1.26 20.92 -26.93
CA PHE A 594 0.38 21.53 -27.94
C PHE A 594 -0.59 20.48 -28.51
N ASN A 595 -1.29 19.82 -27.58
CA ASN A 595 -1.93 18.51 -27.80
C ASN A 595 -3.23 18.53 -28.62
N TYR A 596 -3.69 19.70 -29.08
CA TYR A 596 -4.89 19.83 -29.93
C TYR A 596 -4.58 19.72 -31.43
N ASP A 597 -3.30 19.61 -31.80
CA ASP A 597 -2.84 19.47 -33.19
C ASP A 597 -3.38 20.55 -34.15
N GLU A 598 -3.64 21.73 -33.62
CA GLU A 598 -4.09 22.87 -34.41
C GLU A 598 -2.96 23.32 -35.37
N GLU A 599 -3.31 23.52 -36.64
CA GLU A 599 -2.43 24.10 -37.67
C GLU A 599 -1.20 23.24 -38.07
N ILE A 600 -1.28 21.91 -37.92
CA ILE A 600 -0.24 21.01 -38.45
C ILE A 600 -0.44 20.80 -39.95
N VAL A 601 0.54 21.20 -40.76
CA VAL A 601 0.61 20.89 -42.19
C VAL A 601 1.74 19.88 -42.40
N LEU A 602 1.39 18.61 -42.62
CA LEU A 602 2.37 17.56 -42.89
C LEU A 602 3.03 17.77 -44.25
N GLU A 603 4.35 17.91 -44.27
CA GLU A 603 5.11 17.97 -45.51
C GLU A 603 5.27 16.59 -46.14
N ARG A 604 5.31 16.52 -47.47
CA ARG A 604 5.53 15.25 -48.18
C ARG A 604 6.95 14.76 -47.91
N ASN A 605 7.06 13.61 -47.25
CA ASN A 605 8.34 12.96 -46.97
C ASN A 605 8.36 11.56 -47.61
N GLU A 606 9.19 11.37 -48.64
CA GLU A 606 9.28 10.10 -49.37
C GLU A 606 9.88 8.96 -48.56
N GLN A 607 10.73 9.29 -47.58
CA GLN A 607 11.31 8.29 -46.68
C GLN A 607 10.22 7.78 -45.72
N LEU A 608 9.48 8.68 -45.08
CA LEU A 608 8.34 8.33 -44.23
C LEU A 608 7.32 7.47 -44.99
N ALA A 609 6.99 7.84 -46.23
CA ALA A 609 6.04 7.09 -47.05
C ALA A 609 6.48 5.65 -47.36
N LYS A 610 7.80 5.36 -47.36
CA LYS A 610 8.34 4.00 -47.54
C LYS A 610 8.38 3.19 -46.25
N GLU A 611 8.48 3.86 -45.11
CA GLU A 611 8.49 3.22 -43.79
C GLU A 611 7.07 2.82 -43.35
N ILE A 612 6.02 3.48 -43.84
CA ILE A 612 4.63 3.15 -43.52
C ILE A 612 4.23 1.83 -44.17
N ILE A 613 4.00 0.81 -43.35
CA ILE A 613 3.53 -0.50 -43.79
C ILE A 613 2.01 -0.67 -43.61
N ILE A 614 1.42 0.02 -42.63
CA ILE A 614 -0.02 0.02 -42.35
C ILE A 614 -0.46 1.43 -41.91
N ASP A 615 -1.60 1.90 -42.41
CA ASP A 615 -2.26 3.13 -41.97
C ASP A 615 -3.69 2.82 -41.46
N LEU A 616 -3.87 2.96 -40.15
CA LEU A 616 -5.11 2.81 -39.40
C LEU A 616 -5.66 4.16 -38.91
N SER A 617 -5.16 5.29 -39.42
CA SER A 617 -5.51 6.63 -38.90
C SER A 617 -6.97 7.05 -39.05
#